data_AF-A0A7S8IKJ4-F1
#
_entry.id   AF-A0A7S8IKJ4-F1
#
_cell.length_a   1.000
_cell.length_b   1.000
_cell.length_c   1.000
_cell.angle_alpha   90.00
_cell.angle_beta   90.00
_cell.angle_gamma   90.00
#
_symmetry.space_group_name_H-M   'P 1'
#
loop_
_entity.id
_entity.type
_entity.pdbx_description
1 polymer ?
#
loop_
_entity_poly.entity_id
_entity_poly.type
_entity_poly.pdbx_seq_one_letter_code
_entity_poly.pdbx_strand_id
1 'polypeptide(L)'
;MAAAIDEELIEAHWDDVLRLAASVRTGTVSASLMLKRLGAYPRQNGLALALREIGRIERTLFTLDWLEDPQLRRESTVELNKGESRNALARAVCFHRLGRIRDRSREGQQHRASGLALLTAAIVLWNTVYLDRALTAMTKAGRKIDEALLPHIAPLGWQHINLTGDYLWSETPPLDDDGYRQLRRFNVLESMAA
;
A
#
# COMPACT_ATOMS: atom_id res chain seq x y z
N MET A 1 3.23 28.48 -1.04
CA MET A 1 2.70 29.35 -2.12
C MET A 1 2.78 28.58 -3.42
N ALA A 2 1.64 28.30 -4.06
CA ALA A 2 1.63 27.74 -5.39
C ALA A 2 2.17 28.80 -6.36
N ALA A 3 3.22 28.46 -7.12
CA ALA A 3 3.69 29.32 -8.19
C ALA A 3 2.65 29.37 -9.31
N ALA A 4 2.57 30.50 -10.02
CA ALA A 4 1.74 30.62 -11.21
C ALA A 4 2.12 29.53 -12.23
N ILE A 5 1.11 29.02 -12.94
CA ILE A 5 1.31 28.04 -14.01
C ILE A 5 1.94 28.77 -15.19
N ASP A 6 2.96 28.16 -15.80
CA ASP A 6 3.59 28.66 -17.02
C ASP A 6 2.80 28.15 -18.23
N GLU A 7 1.83 28.95 -18.67
CA GLU A 7 0.96 28.63 -19.80
C GLU A 7 1.74 28.63 -21.13
N GLU A 8 2.67 29.56 -21.32
CA GLU A 8 3.50 29.65 -22.52
C GLU A 8 4.33 28.37 -22.73
N LEU A 9 4.86 27.80 -21.66
CA LEU A 9 5.61 26.54 -21.72
C LEU A 9 4.74 25.34 -22.09
N ILE A 10 3.47 25.33 -21.66
CA ILE A 10 2.50 24.29 -22.04
C ILE A 10 2.19 24.43 -23.53
N GLU A 11 1.87 25.63 -24.00
CA GLU A 11 1.55 25.91 -25.40
C GLU A 11 2.71 25.54 -26.33
N ALA A 12 3.93 25.94 -25.97
CA ALA A 12 5.14 25.67 -26.76
C ALA A 12 5.43 24.17 -26.96
N HIS A 13 4.95 23.31 -26.06
CA HIS A 13 5.16 21.86 -26.11
C HIS A 13 3.86 21.05 -26.23
N TRP A 14 2.73 21.69 -26.55
CA TRP A 14 1.42 21.04 -26.57
C TRP A 14 1.35 19.88 -27.58
N ASP A 15 1.90 20.08 -28.78
CA ASP A 15 1.96 19.05 -29.82
C ASP A 15 2.78 17.83 -29.38
N ASP A 16 3.85 18.06 -28.62
CA ASP A 16 4.68 16.98 -28.08
C ASP A 16 3.94 16.18 -27.00
N VAL A 17 3.16 16.87 -26.15
CA VAL A 17 2.28 16.24 -25.17
C VAL A 17 1.23 15.38 -25.85
N LEU A 18 0.54 15.91 -26.86
CA LEU A 18 -0.47 15.18 -27.63
C LEU A 18 0.14 13.96 -28.34
N ARG A 19 1.31 14.14 -28.96
CA ARG A 19 2.03 13.05 -29.62
C ARG A 19 2.41 11.96 -28.63
N LEU A 20 2.89 12.33 -27.44
CA LEU A 20 3.21 11.38 -26.38
C LEU A 20 1.96 10.61 -25.93
N ALA A 21 0.86 11.31 -25.65
CA ALA A 21 -0.40 10.71 -25.23
C ALA A 21 -0.94 9.74 -26.29
N ALA A 22 -0.91 10.15 -27.57
CA ALA A 22 -1.30 9.30 -28.69
C ALA A 22 -0.43 8.04 -28.76
N SER A 23 0.89 8.19 -28.68
CA SER A 23 1.85 7.07 -28.76
C SER A 23 1.68 6.04 -27.64
N VAL A 24 1.33 6.51 -26.43
CA VAL A 24 1.01 5.63 -25.30
C VAL A 24 -0.33 4.94 -25.52
N ARG A 25 -1.36 5.68 -25.95
CA ARG A 25 -2.71 5.14 -26.19
C ARG A 25 -2.75 4.12 -27.33
N THR A 26 -1.96 4.31 -28.39
CA THR A 26 -1.84 3.38 -29.51
C THR A 26 -0.91 2.20 -29.24
N GLY A 27 -0.27 2.15 -28.06
CA GLY A 27 0.68 1.10 -27.70
C GLY A 27 2.01 1.15 -28.45
N THR A 28 2.28 2.22 -29.20
CA THR A 28 3.54 2.42 -29.94
C THR A 28 4.73 2.51 -28.99
N VAL A 29 4.53 3.09 -27.80
CA VAL A 29 5.52 3.09 -26.72
C VAL A 29 4.84 2.84 -25.38
N SER A 30 5.49 2.08 -24.49
CA SER A 30 4.99 1.91 -23.12
C SER A 30 5.16 3.17 -22.28
N ALA A 31 4.18 3.46 -21.42
CA ALA A 31 4.25 4.56 -20.47
C ALA A 31 5.49 4.46 -19.56
N SER A 32 5.88 3.25 -19.16
CA SER A 32 7.08 3.02 -18.32
C SER A 32 8.38 3.42 -19.01
N LEU A 33 8.52 3.16 -20.31
CA LEU A 33 9.69 3.56 -21.08
C LEU A 33 9.74 5.09 -21.24
N MET A 34 8.59 5.72 -21.48
CA MET A 34 8.50 7.17 -21.59
C MET A 34 8.84 7.88 -20.28
N LEU A 35 8.30 7.41 -19.15
CA LEU A 35 8.65 7.93 -17.83
C LEU A 35 10.15 7.80 -17.54
N LYS A 36 10.76 6.67 -17.89
CA LYS A 36 12.21 6.49 -17.74
C LYS A 36 13.01 7.50 -18.57
N ARG A 37 12.55 7.79 -19.80
CA ARG A 37 13.21 8.75 -20.69
C ARG A 37 13.03 10.20 -20.23
N LEU A 38 11.82 10.59 -19.85
CA LEU A 38 11.53 11.93 -19.31
C LEU A 38 12.26 12.18 -17.98
N GLY A 39 12.36 11.15 -17.14
CA GLY A 39 13.03 11.22 -15.84
C GLY A 39 14.56 11.24 -15.90
N ALA A 40 15.19 10.94 -17.04
CA ALA A 40 16.65 10.97 -17.16
C ALA A 40 17.22 12.39 -17.16
N TYR A 41 16.52 13.36 -17.76
CA TYR A 41 16.95 14.76 -17.86
C TYR A 41 15.78 15.75 -17.72
N PRO A 42 15.11 15.80 -16.55
CA PRO A 42 13.86 16.54 -16.40
C PRO A 42 14.01 18.06 -16.51
N ARG A 43 15.19 18.61 -16.20
CA ARG A 43 15.45 20.07 -16.30
C ARG A 43 15.85 20.53 -17.70
N GLN A 44 16.22 19.61 -18.57
CA GLN A 44 16.67 19.91 -19.94
C GLN A 44 15.61 19.51 -20.98
N ASN A 45 14.48 18.96 -20.53
CA ASN A 45 13.45 18.43 -21.39
C ASN A 45 12.19 19.30 -21.27
N GLY A 46 11.95 20.13 -22.29
CA GLY A 46 10.79 21.02 -22.35
C GLY A 46 9.46 20.28 -22.24
N LEU A 47 9.32 19.11 -22.86
CA LEU A 47 8.15 18.24 -22.70
C LEU A 47 7.97 17.76 -21.25
N ALA A 48 9.05 17.42 -20.55
CA ALA A 48 8.97 17.02 -19.14
C ALA A 48 8.55 18.20 -18.23
N LEU A 49 8.96 19.41 -18.57
CA LEU A 49 8.55 20.62 -17.85
C LEU A 49 7.08 20.97 -18.13
N ALA A 50 6.64 20.94 -19.39
CA ALA A 50 5.24 21.14 -19.77
C ALA A 50 4.31 20.13 -19.09
N LEU A 51 4.66 18.84 -19.10
CA LEU A 51 3.92 17.80 -18.37
C LEU A 51 3.86 18.05 -16.86
N ARG A 52 4.89 18.68 -16.28
CA ARG A 52 4.92 19.04 -14.87
C ARG A 52 3.96 20.19 -14.57
N GLU A 53 3.85 21.19 -15.45
CA GLU A 53 2.87 22.27 -15.32
C GLU A 53 1.43 21.75 -15.46
N ILE A 54 1.17 20.90 -16.45
CA ILE A 54 -0.13 20.19 -16.58
C ILE A 54 -0.43 19.39 -15.30
N GLY A 55 0.55 18.65 -14.78
CA GLY A 55 0.39 17.92 -13.51
C GLY A 55 0.18 18.81 -12.27
N ARG A 56 0.55 20.10 -12.32
CA ARG A 56 0.18 21.06 -11.26
C ARG A 56 -1.28 21.48 -11.38
N ILE A 57 -1.80 21.71 -12.59
CA ILE A 57 -3.22 22.00 -12.84
C ILE A 57 -4.08 20.87 -12.28
N GLU A 58 -3.82 19.63 -12.70
CA GLU A 58 -4.55 18.44 -12.24
C GLU A 58 -4.50 18.27 -10.72
N ARG A 59 -3.33 18.53 -10.10
CA ARG A 59 -3.21 18.48 -8.64
C ARG A 59 -4.06 19.54 -7.96
N THR A 60 -4.10 20.76 -8.50
CA THR A 60 -4.90 21.85 -7.94
C THR A 60 -6.38 21.52 -8.05
N LEU A 61 -6.86 21.08 -9.22
CA LEU A 61 -8.25 20.66 -9.43
C LEU A 61 -8.63 19.54 -8.46
N PHE A 62 -7.83 18.47 -8.40
CA PHE A 62 -8.06 17.38 -7.45
C PHE A 62 -8.10 17.86 -5.99
N THR A 63 -7.24 18.82 -5.62
CA THR A 63 -7.22 19.35 -4.26
C THR A 63 -8.49 20.14 -3.95
N LEU A 64 -9.01 20.89 -4.92
CA LEU A 64 -10.28 21.60 -4.78
C LEU A 64 -11.44 20.62 -4.64
N ASP A 65 -11.53 19.62 -5.52
CA ASP A 65 -12.53 18.55 -5.44
C ASP A 65 -12.47 17.83 -4.09
N TRP A 66 -11.25 17.52 -3.62
CA TRP A 66 -11.03 16.90 -2.31
C TRP A 66 -11.47 17.80 -1.14
N LEU A 67 -11.37 19.12 -1.25
CA LEU A 67 -11.86 20.03 -0.22
C LEU A 67 -13.39 20.14 -0.22
N GLU A 68 -14.03 20.02 -1.37
CA GLU A 68 -15.47 20.18 -1.53
C GLU A 68 -16.25 18.89 -1.27
N ASP A 69 -15.77 17.74 -1.75
CA ASP A 69 -16.47 16.45 -1.67
C ASP A 69 -16.00 15.57 -0.49
N PRO A 70 -16.85 15.38 0.55
CA PRO A 70 -16.55 14.48 1.66
C PRO A 70 -16.42 13.00 1.26
N GLN A 71 -17.08 12.55 0.20
CA GLN A 71 -17.00 11.17 -0.27
C GLN A 71 -15.64 10.90 -0.90
N LEU A 72 -15.19 11.73 -1.85
CA LEU A 72 -13.85 11.66 -2.42
C LEU A 72 -12.77 11.67 -1.35
N ARG A 73 -12.92 12.48 -0.29
CA ARG A 73 -11.99 12.45 0.86
C ARG A 73 -11.95 11.10 1.54
N ARG A 74 -13.12 10.54 1.88
CA ARG A 74 -13.21 9.26 2.58
C ARG A 74 -12.56 8.14 1.76
N GLU A 75 -12.89 8.05 0.48
CA GLU A 75 -12.31 7.06 -0.44
C GLU A 75 -10.78 7.22 -0.54
N SER A 76 -10.31 8.45 -0.74
CA SER A 76 -8.87 8.76 -0.79
C SER A 76 -8.15 8.37 0.50
N THR A 77 -8.73 8.69 1.66
CA THR A 77 -8.17 8.35 2.98
C THR A 77 -8.18 6.83 3.21
N VAL A 78 -9.21 6.12 2.79
CA VAL A 78 -9.27 4.65 2.89
C VAL A 78 -8.14 4.01 2.08
N GLU A 79 -7.94 4.45 0.83
CA GLU A 79 -6.85 3.94 0.00
C GLU A 79 -5.46 4.30 0.55
N LEU A 80 -5.30 5.53 1.06
CA LEU A 80 -4.07 5.95 1.76
C LEU A 80 -3.79 5.06 2.98
N ASN A 81 -4.79 4.83 3.83
CA ASN A 81 -4.65 4.03 5.04
C ASN A 81 -4.29 2.57 4.72
N LYS A 82 -4.87 1.99 3.66
CA LYS A 82 -4.48 0.66 3.15
C LYS A 82 -3.01 0.63 2.75
N GLY A 83 -2.58 1.61 1.95
CA GLY A 83 -1.20 1.75 1.50
C GLY A 83 -0.21 1.95 2.66
N GLU A 84 -0.54 2.83 3.61
CA GLU A 84 0.28 3.11 4.78
C GLU A 84 0.40 1.89 5.69
N SER A 85 -0.71 1.19 5.94
CA SER A 85 -0.73 -0.04 6.75
C SER A 85 0.11 -1.14 6.11
N ARG A 86 -0.01 -1.34 4.79
CA ARG A 86 0.86 -2.27 4.04
C ARG A 86 2.32 -1.87 4.13
N ASN A 87 2.63 -0.59 3.99
CA ASN A 87 4.00 -0.08 4.09
C ASN A 87 4.54 -0.21 5.52
N ALA A 88 3.72 -0.03 6.54
CA ALA A 88 4.08 -0.24 7.94
C ALA A 88 4.40 -1.71 8.22
N LEU A 89 3.58 -2.63 7.72
CA LEU A 89 3.86 -4.07 7.77
C LEU A 89 5.17 -4.41 7.07
N ALA A 90 5.37 -3.93 5.83
CA ALA A 90 6.58 -4.18 5.07
C ALA A 90 7.83 -3.63 5.79
N ARG A 91 7.74 -2.47 6.45
CA ARG A 91 8.83 -1.92 7.28
C ARG A 91 9.10 -2.77 8.52
N ALA A 92 8.07 -3.29 9.17
CA ALA A 92 8.20 -4.16 10.32
C ALA A 92 8.87 -5.50 9.96
N VAL A 93 8.49 -6.10 8.83
CA VAL A 93 9.13 -7.32 8.32
C VAL A 93 10.56 -7.04 7.88
N CYS A 94 10.82 -5.88 7.25
CA CYS A 94 12.14 -5.44 6.82
C CYS A 94 12.89 -4.63 7.90
N PHE A 95 12.83 -5.09 9.16
CA PHE A 95 13.37 -4.40 10.33
C PHE A 95 14.90 -4.19 10.26
N HIS A 96 15.65 -5.17 9.75
CA HIS A 96 17.10 -5.01 9.61
C HIS A 96 17.46 -4.01 8.50
N ARG A 97 18.23 -2.97 8.88
CA ARG A 97 18.72 -1.87 8.02
C ARG A 97 17.66 -0.86 7.56
N LEU A 98 16.62 -0.62 8.36
CA LEU A 98 15.60 0.44 8.12
C LEU A 98 14.86 0.27 6.77
N GLY A 99 14.61 -0.95 6.31
CA GLY A 99 13.91 -1.19 5.04
C GLY A 99 14.71 -0.85 3.77
N ARG A 100 16.02 -0.59 3.86
CA ARG A 100 16.85 -0.23 2.70
C ARG A 100 17.52 -1.45 2.07
N ILE A 101 17.11 -1.78 0.85
CA ILE A 101 17.77 -2.78 -0.01
C ILE A 101 19.07 -2.17 -0.54
N ARG A 102 20.20 -2.50 0.08
CA ARG A 102 21.55 -2.04 -0.30
C ARG A 102 22.38 -3.05 -1.09
N ASP A 103 21.74 -4.06 -1.68
CA ASP A 103 22.47 -5.02 -2.52
C ASP A 103 23.04 -4.30 -3.75
N ARG A 104 24.31 -4.58 -4.02
CA ARG A 104 25.03 -3.98 -5.15
C ARG A 104 24.55 -4.53 -6.50
N SER A 105 24.04 -5.77 -6.52
CA SER A 105 23.50 -6.40 -7.73
C SER A 105 21.98 -6.22 -7.83
N ARG A 106 21.50 -6.03 -9.06
CA ARG A 106 20.06 -5.98 -9.38
C ARG A 106 19.34 -7.27 -8.96
N GLU A 107 20.00 -8.41 -9.12
CA GLU A 107 19.49 -9.72 -8.72
C GLU A 107 19.30 -9.81 -7.19
N GLY A 108 20.28 -9.35 -6.39
CA GLY A 108 20.15 -9.31 -4.93
C GLY A 108 18.99 -8.41 -4.48
N GLN A 109 18.82 -7.26 -5.13
CA GLN A 109 17.68 -6.37 -4.86
C GLN A 109 16.35 -7.04 -5.19
N GLN A 110 16.28 -7.74 -6.31
CA GLN A 110 15.08 -8.47 -6.72
C GLN A 110 14.73 -9.57 -5.72
N HIS A 111 15.70 -10.39 -5.28
CA HIS A 111 15.45 -11.44 -4.31
C HIS A 111 14.94 -10.90 -2.97
N ARG A 112 15.51 -9.81 -2.46
CA ARG A 112 15.01 -9.18 -1.24
C ARG A 112 13.60 -8.61 -1.41
N ALA A 113 13.33 -7.95 -2.52
CA ALA A 113 12.00 -7.42 -2.81
C ALA A 113 10.95 -8.54 -2.92
N SER A 114 11.28 -9.61 -3.64
CA SER A 114 10.41 -10.79 -3.78
C SER A 114 10.20 -11.49 -2.43
N GLY A 115 11.24 -11.67 -1.62
CA GLY A 115 11.13 -12.27 -0.29
C GLY A 115 10.27 -11.45 0.67
N LEU A 116 10.45 -10.12 0.67
CA LEU A 116 9.60 -9.21 1.45
C LEU A 116 8.14 -9.29 1.01
N ALA A 117 7.88 -9.31 -0.30
CA ALA A 117 6.54 -9.45 -0.85
C ALA A 117 5.90 -10.79 -0.43
N LEU A 118 6.66 -11.89 -0.49
CA LEU A 118 6.21 -13.22 -0.08
C LEU A 118 5.84 -13.25 1.41
N LEU A 119 6.72 -12.79 2.29
CA LEU A 119 6.47 -12.77 3.73
C LEU A 119 5.28 -11.87 4.09
N THR A 120 5.18 -10.69 3.46
CA THR A 120 4.04 -9.79 3.65
C THR A 120 2.73 -10.47 3.25
N ALA A 121 2.71 -11.15 2.10
CA ALA A 121 1.53 -11.89 1.64
C ALA A 121 1.19 -13.07 2.56
N ALA A 122 2.19 -13.80 3.07
CA ALA A 122 1.98 -14.89 4.03
C ALA A 122 1.36 -14.40 5.35
N ILE A 123 1.82 -13.26 5.87
CA ILE A 123 1.23 -12.62 7.06
C ILE A 123 -0.21 -12.21 6.80
N VAL A 124 -0.48 -11.57 5.65
CA VAL A 124 -1.85 -11.17 5.28
C VAL A 124 -2.75 -12.38 5.17
N LEU A 125 -2.31 -13.46 4.52
CA LEU A 125 -3.07 -14.69 4.40
C LEU A 125 -3.37 -15.30 5.77
N TRP A 126 -2.36 -15.39 6.64
CA TRP A 126 -2.53 -15.86 8.01
C TRP A 126 -3.59 -15.02 8.76
N ASN A 127 -3.46 -13.69 8.71
CA ASN A 127 -4.41 -12.81 9.36
C ASN A 127 -5.83 -12.98 8.84
N THR A 128 -6.03 -13.07 7.52
CA THR A 128 -7.35 -13.28 6.93
C THR A 128 -8.00 -14.55 7.46
N VAL A 129 -7.27 -15.67 7.50
CA VAL A 129 -7.79 -16.95 7.99
C VAL A 129 -8.13 -16.89 9.49
N TYR A 130 -7.25 -16.29 10.30
CA TYR A 130 -7.48 -16.22 11.75
C TYR A 130 -8.54 -15.19 12.15
N LEU A 131 -8.71 -14.11 11.38
CA LEU A 131 -9.82 -13.17 11.56
C LEU A 131 -11.16 -13.86 11.31
N ASP A 132 -11.27 -14.66 10.24
CA ASP A 132 -12.48 -15.44 9.96
C ASP A 132 -12.79 -16.46 11.08
N ARG A 133 -11.78 -17.19 11.55
CA ARG A 133 -11.91 -18.10 12.70
C ARG A 133 -12.35 -17.35 13.96
N ALA A 134 -11.77 -16.17 14.22
CA ALA A 134 -12.11 -15.37 15.39
C ALA A 134 -13.56 -14.85 15.32
N LEU A 135 -14.01 -14.37 14.15
CA LEU A 135 -15.39 -13.95 13.92
C LEU A 135 -16.35 -15.13 14.14
N THR A 136 -16.05 -16.29 13.55
CA THR A 136 -16.86 -17.51 13.72
C THR A 136 -16.96 -17.94 15.18
N ALA A 137 -15.84 -17.92 15.92
CA ALA A 137 -15.82 -18.25 17.34
C ALA A 137 -16.62 -17.25 18.18
N MET A 138 -16.54 -15.95 17.88
CA MET A 138 -17.32 -14.91 18.56
C MET A 138 -18.82 -15.06 18.32
N THR A 139 -19.23 -15.36 17.08
CA THR A 139 -20.63 -15.63 16.73
C THR A 139 -21.16 -16.86 17.45
N LYS A 140 -20.38 -17.96 17.49
CA LYS A 140 -20.73 -19.19 18.25
C LYS A 140 -20.85 -18.94 19.76
N ALA A 141 -20.08 -18.00 20.31
CA ALA A 141 -20.16 -17.57 21.70
C ALA A 141 -21.34 -16.60 21.98
N GLY A 142 -22.20 -16.33 20.99
CA GLY A 142 -23.38 -15.47 21.14
C GLY A 142 -23.10 -13.97 21.11
N ARG A 143 -21.90 -13.54 20.70
CA ARG A 143 -21.59 -12.10 20.53
C ARG A 143 -22.24 -11.60 19.25
N LYS A 144 -23.02 -10.51 19.35
CA LYS A 144 -23.51 -9.79 18.17
C LYS A 144 -22.36 -9.04 17.53
N ILE A 145 -22.06 -9.35 16.28
CA ILE A 145 -21.08 -8.66 15.45
C ILE A 145 -21.87 -7.76 14.51
N ASP A 146 -21.51 -6.49 14.45
CA ASP A 146 -22.07 -5.58 13.45
C ASP A 146 -21.40 -5.83 12.10
N GLU A 147 -22.17 -6.38 11.16
CA GLU A 147 -21.68 -6.69 9.80
C GLU A 147 -21.21 -5.44 9.06
N ALA A 148 -21.73 -4.26 9.41
CA ALA A 148 -21.28 -3.00 8.81
C ALA A 148 -19.82 -2.66 9.15
N LEU A 149 -19.24 -3.27 10.18
CA LEU A 149 -17.84 -3.07 10.57
C LEU A 149 -16.87 -4.00 9.82
N LEU A 150 -17.34 -5.12 9.27
CA LEU A 150 -16.48 -6.11 8.60
C LEU A 150 -15.70 -5.52 7.41
N PRO A 151 -16.28 -4.66 6.55
CA PRO A 151 -15.54 -4.01 5.46
C PRO A 151 -14.39 -3.11 5.94
N HIS A 152 -14.40 -2.71 7.21
CA HIS A 152 -13.39 -1.84 7.80
C HIS A 152 -12.24 -2.60 8.49
N ILE A 153 -12.28 -3.94 8.51
CA ILE A 153 -11.21 -4.77 9.07
C ILE A 153 -10.14 -5.00 8.01
N ALA A 154 -8.90 -4.64 8.31
CA ALA A 154 -7.76 -4.89 7.44
C ALA A 154 -6.87 -6.02 7.99
N PRO A 155 -6.52 -7.06 7.20
CA PRO A 155 -5.65 -8.16 7.61
C PRO A 155 -4.16 -7.78 7.65
N LEU A 156 -3.84 -6.52 7.96
CA LEU A 156 -2.49 -5.95 7.90
C LEU A 156 -1.82 -5.78 9.28
N GLY A 157 -2.54 -6.08 10.37
CA GLY A 157 -2.00 -6.05 11.72
C GLY A 157 -0.86 -7.06 11.90
N TRP A 158 0.18 -6.70 12.65
CA TRP A 158 1.35 -7.58 12.86
C TRP A 158 1.87 -7.58 14.28
N GLN A 159 1.26 -6.82 15.19
CA GLN A 159 1.68 -6.72 16.59
C GLN A 159 1.56 -8.06 17.33
N HIS A 160 0.71 -8.98 16.85
CA HIS A 160 0.56 -10.33 17.39
C HIS A 160 1.58 -11.34 16.83
N ILE A 161 2.39 -10.94 15.86
CA ILE A 161 3.39 -11.80 15.21
C ILE A 161 4.76 -11.44 15.77
N ASN A 162 5.48 -12.44 16.28
CA ASN A 162 6.85 -12.22 16.68
C ASN A 162 7.75 -12.18 15.44
N LEU A 163 8.29 -11.01 15.12
CA LEU A 163 9.21 -10.80 13.99
C LEU A 163 10.69 -10.88 14.42
N THR A 164 10.97 -10.92 15.73
CA THR A 164 12.34 -10.87 16.28
C THR A 164 12.53 -11.84 17.44
N GLY A 165 13.70 -12.47 17.51
CA GLY A 165 14.04 -13.42 18.57
C GLY A 165 14.25 -14.83 18.04
N ASP A 166 14.26 -15.80 18.95
CA ASP A 166 14.60 -17.18 18.64
C ASP A 166 13.39 -17.96 18.15
N TYR A 167 13.51 -18.54 16.95
CA TYR A 167 12.52 -19.43 16.37
C TYR A 167 12.90 -20.87 16.68
N LEU A 168 12.22 -21.48 17.64
CA LEU A 168 12.37 -22.89 17.98
C LEU A 168 11.49 -23.73 17.06
N TRP A 169 12.10 -24.49 16.16
CA TRP A 169 11.42 -25.34 15.17
C TRP A 169 11.24 -26.79 15.65
N SER A 170 11.72 -27.11 16.84
CA SER A 170 11.75 -28.47 17.39
C SER A 170 10.43 -28.94 18.01
N GLU A 171 9.46 -28.04 18.20
CA GLU A 171 8.16 -28.37 18.77
C GLU A 171 7.08 -28.29 17.68
N THR A 172 6.33 -29.38 17.49
CA THR A 172 5.09 -29.33 16.73
C THR A 172 4.16 -28.35 17.45
N PRO A 173 3.73 -27.24 16.82
CA PRO A 173 2.83 -26.31 17.50
C PRO A 173 1.56 -27.05 17.90
N PRO A 174 0.93 -26.71 19.04
CA PRO A 174 -0.35 -27.28 19.41
C PRO A 174 -1.40 -26.79 18.40
N LEU A 175 -1.74 -27.67 17.47
CA LEU A 175 -2.79 -27.46 16.47
C LEU A 175 -4.08 -28.11 16.98
N ASP A 176 -5.21 -27.52 16.62
CA ASP A 176 -6.54 -28.12 16.78
C ASP A 176 -6.81 -29.16 15.68
N ASP A 177 -7.98 -29.81 15.76
CA ASP A 177 -8.39 -30.87 14.84
C ASP A 177 -8.50 -30.40 13.37
N ASP A 178 -8.65 -29.09 13.17
CA ASP A 178 -8.70 -28.46 11.85
C ASP A 178 -7.30 -28.08 11.33
N GLY A 179 -6.23 -28.30 12.11
CA GLY A 179 -4.85 -27.99 11.75
C GLY A 179 -4.43 -26.54 12.01
N TYR A 180 -5.15 -25.79 12.84
CA TYR A 180 -4.85 -24.39 13.17
C TYR A 180 -4.38 -24.23 14.61
N ARG A 181 -3.64 -23.15 14.88
CA ARG A 181 -3.33 -22.77 16.27
C ARG A 181 -4.62 -22.31 16.96
N GLN A 182 -4.72 -22.65 18.25
CA GLN A 182 -5.85 -22.22 19.06
C GLN A 182 -5.93 -20.70 19.17
N LEU A 183 -7.16 -20.16 19.15
CA LEU A 183 -7.41 -18.74 19.40
C LEU A 183 -7.05 -18.39 20.85
N ARG A 184 -6.48 -17.20 21.07
CA ARG A 184 -6.24 -16.68 22.42
C ARG A 184 -7.58 -16.48 23.12
N ARG A 185 -7.67 -16.85 24.41
CA ARG A 185 -8.89 -16.66 25.21
C ARG A 185 -9.23 -15.17 25.32
N PHE A 186 -10.49 -14.84 25.08
CA PHE A 186 -11.02 -13.50 25.32
C PHE A 186 -11.20 -13.31 26.83
N ASN A 187 -10.32 -12.53 27.49
CA ASN A 187 -10.60 -12.07 28.86
C ASN A 187 -11.60 -10.91 28.79
N VAL A 188 -12.85 -11.17 29.15
CA VAL A 188 -13.98 -10.24 29.03
C VAL A 188 -13.94 -9.10 30.06
N LEU A 189 -13.06 -9.16 31.07
CA LEU A 189 -13.11 -8.24 32.22
C LEU A 189 -12.37 -6.90 32.05
N GLU A 190 -11.54 -6.71 31.01
CA GLU A 190 -10.78 -5.45 30.84
C GLU A 190 -11.42 -4.45 29.87
N SER A 191 -12.37 -4.87 29.01
CA SER A 191 -12.93 -3.97 27.98
C SER A 191 -14.18 -3.20 28.41
N MET A 192 -14.58 -3.29 29.68
CA MET A 192 -15.70 -2.49 30.26
C MET A 192 -15.21 -1.34 31.14
N ALA A 193 -13.90 -1.13 31.25
CA ALA A 193 -13.28 -0.13 32.13
C ALA A 193 -12.51 0.97 31.38
N ALA A 194 -12.69 1.13 30.07
CA ALA A 194 -12.08 2.19 29.26
C ALA A 194 -13.12 2.89 28.38
#